data_AF-A0A4R2NS76-F1
#
_entry.id   AF-A0A4R2NS76-F1
#
_cell.length_a   1.000
_cell.length_b   1.000
_cell.length_c   1.000
_cell.angle_alpha   90.00
_cell.angle_beta   90.00
_cell.angle_gamma   90.00
#
_symmetry.space_group_name_H-M   'P 1'
#
loop_
_entity.id
_entity.type
_entity.pdbx_description
1 polymer ?
#
loop_
_entity_poly.entity_id
_entity_poly.type
_entity_poly.pdbx_seq_one_letter_code
_entity_poly.pdbx_strand_id
1 'polypeptide(L)' 'MNLPKFLLADNSNHPEDIFVLHTEYPRFLINLKDDSIEWFEDLEGENEQDLANELENLIELAGQFYDSEMEGLE' A
#
# COMPACT_ATOMS: atom_id res chain seq x y z
N MET A 1 15.23 1.38 -14.05
CA MET A 1 15.14 2.00 -12.71
C MET A 1 14.51 0.94 -11.82
N ASN A 2 15.11 0.58 -10.69
CA ASN A 2 14.49 -0.36 -9.74
C ASN A 2 13.65 0.48 -8.78
N LEU A 3 12.33 0.50 -8.97
CA LEU A 3 11.41 1.11 -8.02
C LEU A 3 11.35 0.23 -6.76
N PRO A 4 11.35 0.81 -5.56
CA PRO A 4 11.14 0.04 -4.34
C PRO A 4 9.71 -0.52 -4.32
N LYS A 5 9.51 -1.62 -3.59
CA LYS A 5 8.22 -2.31 -3.51
C LYS A 5 7.10 -1.41 -3.02
N PHE A 6 7.38 -0.65 -1.97
CA PHE A 6 6.46 0.31 -1.36
C PHE A 6 7.01 1.73 -1.50
N LEU A 7 6.09 2.66 -1.76
CA LEU A 7 6.35 4.09 -1.80
C LEU A 7 5.33 4.80 -0.91
N LEU A 8 5.80 5.70 -0.05
CA LEU A 8 4.93 6.65 0.64
C LEU A 8 4.55 7.76 -0.33
N ALA A 9 3.25 7.97 -0.48
CA ALA A 9 2.66 9.03 -1.26
C ALA A 9 1.94 9.99 -0.30
N ASP A 10 2.41 11.24 -0.27
CA ASP A 10 1.76 12.32 0.45
C ASP A 10 0.98 13.20 -0.54
N ASN A 11 -0.17 13.71 -0.10
CA ASN A 11 -0.98 14.60 -0.92
C ASN A 11 -1.26 15.90 -0.15
N SER A 12 -0.91 17.04 -0.75
CA SER A 12 -1.07 18.35 -0.09
C SER A 12 -2.52 18.75 0.19
N ASN A 13 -3.52 18.16 -0.49
CA ASN A 13 -4.93 18.37 -0.16
C ASN A 13 -5.41 17.44 0.96
N HIS A 14 -4.65 16.40 1.27
CA HIS A 14 -4.94 15.37 2.26
C HIS A 14 -3.75 15.20 3.22
N PRO A 15 -3.40 16.25 4.00
CA PRO A 15 -2.20 16.27 4.84
C PRO A 15 -2.25 15.29 6.02
N GLU A 16 -3.42 14.69 6.27
CA GLU A 16 -3.61 13.70 7.31
C GLU A 16 -3.72 12.28 6.75
N ASP A 17 -3.85 12.10 5.43
CA ASP A 17 -3.98 10.78 4.81
C ASP A 17 -2.61 10.22 4.46
N ILE A 18 -2.42 8.93 4.73
CA ILE A 18 -1.14 8.24 4.51
C ILE A 18 -1.37 7.25 3.38
N PHE A 19 -0.91 7.60 2.18
CA PHE A 19 -1.03 6.70 1.04
C PHE A 19 0.25 5.88 0.88
N VAL A 20 0.09 4.57 0.75
CA VAL A 20 1.17 3.66 0.38
C VAL A 20 0.86 3.08 -0.98
N LEU A 21 1.76 3.32 -1.93
CA LEU A 21 1.70 2.76 -3.28
C LEU A 21 2.56 1.50 -3.35
N HIS A 22 1.94 0.38 -3.71
CA HIS A 22 2.64 -0.85 -4.05
C HIS A 22 2.94 -0.88 -5.55
N THR A 23 4.22 -0.94 -5.92
CA THR A 23 4.65 -0.87 -7.33
C THR A 23 4.86 -2.23 -7.99
N GLU A 24 4.85 -3.30 -7.21
CA GLU A 24 4.87 -4.68 -7.71
C GLU A 24 3.46 -5.22 -7.93
N TYR A 25 3.35 -6.32 -8.68
CA TYR A 25 2.08 -7.00 -8.89
C TYR A 25 1.67 -7.75 -7.61
N PRO A 26 0.41 -7.65 -7.18
CA PRO A 26 -0.64 -6.79 -7.73
C PRO A 26 -0.44 -5.32 -7.32
N ARG A 27 -0.61 -4.38 -8.26
CA ARG A 27 -0.43 -2.95 -8.03
C ARG A 27 -1.68 -2.33 -7.45
N PHE A 28 -1.53 -1.74 -6.27
CA PHE A 28 -2.60 -1.05 -5.57
C PHE A 28 -2.07 0.19 -4.84
N LEU A 29 -2.98 1.10 -4.54
CA LEU A 29 -2.78 2.24 -3.66
C LEU A 29 -3.66 2.02 -2.42
N ILE A 30 -3.07 1.98 -1.24
CA ILE A 30 -3.81 1.93 0.02
C ILE A 30 -3.70 3.26 0.77
N ASN A 31 -4.80 3.71 1.37
CA ASN A 31 -4.79 4.74 2.40
C ASN A 31 -4.80 4.07 3.78
N LEU A 32 -3.69 4.12 4.51
CA LEU A 32 -3.57 3.54 5.85
C LEU A 32 -4.44 4.27 6.90
N LYS A 33 -4.96 5.46 6.60
CA LYS A 33 -5.83 6.19 7.53
C LYS A 33 -7.26 5.63 7.59
N ASP A 34 -7.77 5.16 6.46
CA ASP A 34 -9.16 4.70 6.30
C ASP A 34 -9.26 3.28 5.73
N ASP A 35 -8.13 2.58 5.59
CA ASP A 35 -8.00 1.25 5.01
C ASP A 35 -8.58 1.12 3.58
N SER A 36 -8.69 2.25 2.87
CA SER A 36 -9.24 2.33 1.51
C SER A 36 -8.20 1.88 0.49
N ILE A 37 -8.54 0.90 -0.36
CA ILE A 37 -7.64 0.31 -1.37
C ILE A 37 -8.19 0.56 -2.77
N GLU A 38 -7.36 1.18 -3.61
CA GLU A 38 -7.61 1.38 -5.04
C GLU A 38 -6.69 0.47 -5.86
N TRP A 39 -7.29 -0.32 -6.73
CA TRP A 39 -6.60 -1.29 -7.56
C TRP A 39 -6.34 -0.71 -8.95
N PHE A 40 -5.09 -0.79 -9.39
CA PHE A 40 -4.75 -0.39 -10.76
C PHE A 40 -4.88 -1.55 -11.75
N GLU A 41 -5.02 -2.76 -11.24
CA GLU A 41 -5.07 -3.98 -12.03
C GLU A 41 -6.43 -4.65 -11.89
N ASP A 42 -6.83 -5.31 -12.97
CA ASP A 42 -8.06 -6.05 -13.04
C ASP A 42 -7.84 -7.41 -12.39
N LEU A 43 -8.34 -7.55 -11.16
CA LEU A 43 -8.20 -8.76 -10.35
C LEU A 43 -9.18 -9.88 -10.78
N GLU A 44 -9.96 -9.65 -11.86
CA GLU A 44 -10.97 -10.58 -12.35
C GLU A 44 -10.30 -11.81 -13.01
N GLY A 45 -9.91 -12.79 -12.20
CA GLY A 45 -9.37 -14.06 -12.68
C GLY A 45 -8.38 -14.74 -11.74
N GLU A 46 -7.87 -14.02 -10.74
CA GLU A 46 -7.09 -14.62 -9.67
C GLU A 46 -8.00 -15.17 -8.57
N ASN A 47 -7.51 -16.18 -7.88
CA ASN A 47 -8.28 -16.88 -6.86
C ASN A 47 -8.53 -15.91 -5.69
N GLU A 48 -9.76 -15.40 -5.56
CA GLU A 48 -10.13 -14.32 -4.62
C GLU A 48 -9.60 -14.53 -3.19
N GLN A 49 -9.52 -15.79 -2.75
CA GLN A 49 -8.98 -16.16 -1.43
C GLN A 49 -7.47 -15.96 -1.30
N ASP A 50 -6.71 -16.23 -2.35
CA ASP A 50 -5.26 -16.05 -2.38
C ASP A 50 -4.93 -14.55 -2.38
N LEU A 51 -5.66 -13.80 -3.20
CA LEU A 51 -5.55 -12.35 -3.28
C LEU A 51 -5.92 -11.67 -1.95
N ALA A 52 -6.99 -12.10 -1.28
CA ALA A 52 -7.39 -11.58 0.02
C ALA A 52 -6.33 -11.79 1.11
N ASN A 53 -5.69 -12.97 1.14
CA ASN A 53 -4.60 -13.24 2.07
C ASN A 53 -3.35 -12.43 1.74
N GLU A 54 -3.02 -12.30 0.45
CA GLU A 54 -1.87 -11.52 0.01
C GLU A 54 -2.07 -10.03 0.32
N LEU A 55 -3.30 -9.54 0.15
CA LEU A 55 -3.74 -8.21 0.58
C LEU A 55 -3.53 -7.95 2.05
N GLU A 56 -4.07 -8.80 2.92
CA GLU A 56 -3.98 -8.61 4.37
C GLU A 56 -2.50 -8.45 4.79
N ASN A 57 -1.64 -9.29 4.21
CA ASN A 57 -0.20 -9.26 4.41
C ASN A 57 0.45 -7.97 3.84
N LEU A 58 0.04 -7.53 2.65
CA LEU A 58 0.50 -6.30 2.02
C LEU A 58 0.11 -5.04 2.81
N ILE A 59 -1.08 -5.02 3.41
CA ILE A 59 -1.55 -3.94 4.29
C ILE A 59 -0.71 -3.89 5.56
N GLU A 60 -0.46 -5.04 6.19
CA GLU A 60 0.42 -5.14 7.35
C GLU A 60 1.84 -4.65 7.02
N LEU A 61 2.39 -5.05 5.87
CA LEU A 61 3.71 -4.60 5.40
C LEU A 61 3.75 -3.10 5.12
N ALA A 62 2.69 -2.53 4.55
CA ALA A 62 2.57 -1.08 4.31
C ALA A 62 2.56 -0.30 5.62
N GLY A 63 1.82 -0.79 6.63
CA GLY A 63 1.83 -0.21 7.98
C GLY A 63 3.20 -0.29 8.65
N GLN A 64 3.86 -1.45 8.59
CA GLN A 64 5.23 -1.63 9.10
C GLN A 64 6.25 -0.73 8.38
N PHE A 65 6.09 -0.54 7.07
CA PHE A 65 6.92 0.37 6.29
C PHE A 65 6.77 1.81 6.79
N TYR A 66 5.53 2.27 6.98
CA TYR A 66 5.27 3.61 7.52
C TYR A 66 5.84 3.79 8.93
N ASP A 67 5.62 2.81 9.82
CA ASP A 67 6.15 2.85 11.19
C ASP A 67 7.68 2.93 11.20
N SER A 68 8.35 2.13 10.36
CA SER A 68 9.80 2.14 10.23
C SER A 68 10.36 3.44 9.62
N GLU A 69 9.64 4.06 8.68
CA GLU A 69 10.04 5.36 8.11
C GLU A 69 9.84 6.50 9.13
N MET A 70 8.80 6.42 9.98
CA MET A 70 8.55 7.36 11.08
C MET A 70 9.57 7.19 12.22
N GLU A 71 9.91 5.95 12.61
CA GLU A 71 10.96 5.67 13.61
C GLU A 71 12.33 6.19 13.14
N GLY A 72 12.61 6.17 11.84
CA GLY A 72 13.86 6.70 11.28
C GLY A 72 13.99 8.23 11.35
N LEU A 73 12.91 8.94 11.67
CA LEU A 73 12.87 10.40 11.83
C LEU A 73 13.02 10.86 13.29
N GLU A 74 13.06 9.95 14.27
CA GLU A 74 13.29 10.24 15.70
C GLU A 74 14.77 10.38 16.11
#